data_AF-E2A399-F1
#
_entry.id   AF-E2A399-F1
#
_cell.length_a   1.000
_cell.length_b   1.000
_cell.length_c   1.000
_cell.angle_alpha   90.00
_cell.angle_beta   90.00
_cell.angle_gamma   90.00
#
_symmetry.space_group_name_H-M   'P 1'
#
loop_
_entity.id
_entity.type
_entity.pdbx_description
1 polymer ?
#
loop_
_entity_poly.entity_id
_entity_poly.type
_entity_poly.pdbx_seq_one_letter_code
_entity_poly.pdbx_strand_id
1 'polypeptide(L)'
;MIWSLAPKQTFNGAKTVDIASYCAASIFNEDYSSILKMMDIMNIKIGPNAFNLCNTVDERRISQANERSFDASKEGRIERRTARLAPEEDFLEEEGVLYEAGMGV
;
A
#
# COMPACT_ATOMS: atom_id res chain seq x y z
N MET A 1 10.36 -2.80 4.90
CA MET A 1 11.22 -3.63 4.04
C MET A 1 12.43 -4.19 4.78
N ILE A 2 13.24 -3.37 5.46
CA ILE A 2 14.35 -3.90 6.28
C ILE A 2 13.83 -4.86 7.35
N TRP A 3 12.84 -4.41 8.14
CA TRP A 3 12.27 -5.20 9.24
C TRP A 3 11.41 -6.40 8.81
N SER A 4 11.09 -6.54 7.50
CA SER A 4 10.48 -7.77 7.00
C SER A 4 11.52 -8.86 6.72
N LEU A 5 12.78 -8.48 6.48
CA LEU A 5 13.90 -9.40 6.30
C LEU A 5 14.63 -9.68 7.63
N ALA A 6 14.77 -8.67 8.48
CA ALA A 6 15.37 -8.78 9.81
C ALA A 6 14.37 -8.24 10.86
N PRO A 7 13.43 -9.05 11.37
CA PRO A 7 12.40 -8.61 12.31
C PRO A 7 12.97 -7.97 13.58
N LYS A 8 12.37 -6.87 14.04
CA LYS A 8 12.80 -6.19 15.29
C LYS A 8 12.52 -7.04 16.54
N GLN A 9 11.55 -7.94 16.45
CA GLN A 9 11.08 -8.79 17.54
C GLN A 9 12.11 -9.85 17.93
N THR A 10 13.06 -10.15 17.04
CA THR A 10 14.15 -11.10 17.29
C THR A 10 15.48 -10.37 17.26
N PHE A 11 16.45 -10.88 18.03
CA PHE A 11 17.81 -10.37 17.95
C PHE A 11 18.41 -10.71 16.58
N ASN A 12 18.89 -9.69 15.89
CA ASN A 12 19.63 -9.81 14.64
C ASN A 12 21.01 -9.17 14.82
N GLY A 13 22.06 -9.88 14.41
CA GLY A 13 23.41 -9.32 14.41
C GLY A 13 23.55 -8.18 13.40
N ALA A 14 24.52 -7.29 13.61
CA ALA A 14 24.75 -6.13 12.73
C ALA A 14 24.85 -6.52 11.25
N LYS A 15 25.62 -7.57 10.93
CA LYS A 15 25.75 -8.09 9.55
C LYS A 15 24.42 -8.48 8.91
N THR A 16 23.50 -9.08 9.68
CA THR A 16 22.17 -9.46 9.17
C THR A 16 21.34 -8.22 8.84
N VAL A 17 21.40 -7.20 9.70
CA VAL A 17 20.71 -5.92 9.49
C VAL A 17 21.31 -5.17 8.29
N ASP A 18 22.63 -5.21 8.12
CA ASP A 18 23.30 -4.61 6.96
C ASP A 18 22.85 -5.26 5.66
N ILE A 19 22.84 -6.60 5.58
CA ILE A 19 22.35 -7.34 4.42
C ILE A 19 20.88 -6.99 4.14
N ALA A 20 20.03 -6.99 5.17
CA ALA A 20 18.62 -6.61 5.02
C ALA A 20 18.46 -5.16 4.52
N SER A 21 19.36 -4.26 4.92
CA SER A 21 19.39 -2.86 4.49
C SER A 21 19.80 -2.73 3.02
N TYR A 22 20.85 -3.44 2.59
CA TYR A 22 21.26 -3.47 1.19
C TYR A 22 20.18 -4.09 0.29
N CYS A 23 19.59 -5.23 0.68
CA CYS A 23 18.48 -5.83 -0.06
C CYS A 23 17.30 -4.86 -0.16
N ALA A 24 16.96 -4.16 0.92
CA ALA A 24 15.89 -3.17 0.90
C ALA A 24 16.22 -1.97 -0.01
N ALA A 25 17.45 -1.46 -0.01
CA ALA A 25 17.83 -0.38 -0.92
C ALA A 25 17.76 -0.83 -2.38
N SER A 26 18.27 -2.03 -2.69
CA SER A 26 18.24 -2.59 -4.05
C SER A 26 16.82 -2.80 -4.56
N ILE A 27 15.93 -3.39 -3.74
CA ILE A 27 14.52 -3.59 -4.13
C ILE A 27 13.81 -2.25 -4.36
N PHE A 28 14.12 -1.23 -3.57
CA PHE A 28 13.49 0.07 -3.73
C PHE A 28 13.94 0.78 -5.02
N ASN A 29 15.23 0.69 -5.36
CA ASN A 29 15.83 1.40 -6.49
C ASN A 29 15.61 0.70 -7.83
N GLU A 30 15.75 -0.62 -7.86
CA GLU A 30 15.72 -1.39 -9.10
C GLU A 30 14.46 -2.21 -9.28
N ASP A 31 13.80 -2.65 -8.19
CA ASP A 31 12.74 -3.69 -8.07
C ASP A 31 13.22 -5.03 -7.47
N TYR A 32 12.31 -6.00 -7.35
CA TYR A 32 12.61 -7.37 -6.91
C TYR A 32 13.54 -8.17 -7.86
N SER A 33 13.74 -7.74 -9.10
CA SER A 33 14.73 -8.36 -10.01
C SER A 33 16.16 -8.22 -9.47
N SER A 34 16.44 -7.20 -8.65
CA SER A 34 17.73 -7.05 -7.97
C SER A 34 18.08 -8.26 -7.11
N ILE A 35 17.09 -8.90 -6.47
CA ILE A 35 17.28 -10.13 -5.68
C ILE A 35 17.60 -11.31 -6.59
N LEU A 36 16.95 -11.40 -7.75
CA LEU A 36 17.29 -12.42 -8.76
C LEU A 36 18.72 -12.25 -9.26
N LYS A 37 19.17 -11.02 -9.54
CA LYS A 37 20.57 -10.73 -9.92
C LYS A 37 21.55 -11.14 -8.81
N MET A 38 21.23 -10.87 -7.54
CA MET A 38 22.05 -11.32 -6.41
C MET A 38 22.13 -12.85 -6.33
N MET A 39 21.01 -13.55 -6.52
CA MET A 39 20.97 -15.02 -6.57
C MET A 39 21.85 -15.58 -7.68
N ASP A 40 21.80 -14.98 -8.88
CA ASP A 40 22.63 -15.37 -10.02
C ASP A 40 24.13 -15.20 -9.73
N ILE A 41 24.52 -14.05 -9.15
CA ILE A 41 25.92 -13.78 -8.73
C ILE A 41 26.40 -14.81 -7.70
N MET A 42 25.51 -15.30 -6.84
CA MET A 42 25.80 -16.36 -5.86
C MET A 42 25.75 -17.77 -6.44
N ASN A 43 25.63 -17.92 -7.77
CA ASN A 43 25.46 -19.21 -8.45
C ASN A 43 24.22 -20.00 -7.99
N ILE A 44 23.17 -19.31 -7.55
CA ILE A 44 21.90 -19.94 -7.19
C ILE A 44 21.04 -20.05 -8.45
N LYS A 45 20.64 -21.27 -8.81
CA LYS A 45 19.80 -21.51 -9.98
C LYS A 45 18.41 -20.89 -9.77
N ILE A 46 18.05 -19.94 -10.64
CA ILE A 46 16.75 -19.28 -10.62
C ILE A 46 15.73 -20.14 -11.39
N GLY A 47 14.68 -20.56 -10.69
CA GLY A 47 13.55 -21.26 -11.29
C GLY A 47 12.45 -20.31 -11.78
N PRO A 48 11.56 -20.77 -12.67
CA PRO A 48 10.46 -19.96 -13.19
C PRO A 48 9.51 -19.44 -12.09
N ASN A 49 9.32 -20.22 -11.02
CA ASN A 49 8.49 -19.79 -9.89
C ASN A 49 9.09 -18.58 -9.15
N ALA A 50 10.41 -18.54 -8.98
CA ALA A 50 11.07 -17.40 -8.32
C ALA A 50 10.96 -16.14 -9.17
N PHE A 51 11.13 -16.28 -10.49
CA PHE A 51 10.96 -15.19 -11.45
C PHE A 51 9.53 -14.65 -11.43
N ASN A 52 8.53 -15.53 -11.57
CA ASN A 52 7.11 -15.15 -11.56
C ASN A 52 6.71 -14.49 -10.24
N LEU A 53 7.18 -15.04 -9.10
CA LEU A 53 6.93 -14.45 -7.79
C LEU A 53 7.46 -13.01 -7.71
N CYS A 54 8.68 -12.76 -8.19
CA CYS A 54 9.25 -11.41 -8.18
C CYS A 54 8.38 -10.43 -8.96
N ASN A 55 7.94 -10.82 -10.17
CA ASN A 55 7.07 -9.98 -10.99
C ASN A 55 5.74 -9.67 -10.28
N THR A 56 5.06 -10.70 -9.76
CA THR A 56 3.77 -10.51 -9.07
C THR A 56 3.89 -9.66 -7.81
N VAL A 57 4.98 -9.82 -7.05
CA VAL A 57 5.22 -9.01 -5.85
C VAL A 57 5.47 -7.56 -6.23
N ASP A 58 6.21 -7.31 -7.32
CA ASP A 58 6.52 -5.96 -7.75
C ASP A 58 5.31 -5.23 -8.35
N GLU A 59 4.49 -5.93 -9.15
CA GLU A 59 3.19 -5.42 -9.62
C GLU A 59 2.31 -5.00 -8.43
N ARG A 60 2.22 -5.84 -7.40
CA ARG A 60 1.47 -5.51 -6.18
C ARG A 60 2.07 -4.32 -5.45
N ARG A 61 3.39 -4.21 -5.36
CA ARG A 61 4.09 -3.09 -4.73
C ARG A 61 3.76 -1.77 -5.44
N ILE A 62 3.80 -1.76 -6.77
CA ILE A 62 3.48 -0.59 -7.60
C ILE A 62 2.01 -0.21 -7.42
N SER A 63 1.10 -1.18 -7.48
CA SER A 63 -0.34 -0.96 -7.26
C SER A 63 -0.62 -0.29 -5.91
N GLN A 64 -0.06 -0.83 -4.83
CA GLN A 64 -0.19 -0.25 -3.49
C GLN A 64 0.43 1.16 -3.37
N ALA A 65 1.54 1.42 -4.06
CA ALA A 65 2.16 2.74 -4.08
C ALA A 65 1.27 3.76 -4.80
N ASN A 66 0.67 3.38 -5.92
CA ASN A 66 -0.26 4.21 -6.68
C ASN A 66 -1.51 4.53 -5.87
N GLU A 67 -2.10 3.52 -5.22
CA GLU A 67 -3.26 3.67 -4.33
C GLU A 67 -2.97 4.69 -3.21
N ARG A 68 -1.86 4.50 -2.49
CA ARG A 68 -1.45 5.43 -1.42
C ARG A 68 -1.17 6.84 -1.93
N SER A 69 -0.56 6.96 -3.11
CA SER A 69 -0.30 8.25 -3.75
C SER A 69 -1.60 8.96 -4.13
N PHE A 70 -2.56 8.21 -4.68
CA PHE A 70 -3.89 8.72 -5.00
C PHE A 70 -4.64 9.14 -3.74
N ASP A 71 -4.62 8.32 -2.70
CA ASP A 71 -5.27 8.62 -1.43
C ASP A 71 -4.73 9.90 -0.77
N ALA A 72 -3.43 10.14 -0.87
CA ALA A 72 -2.79 11.34 -0.36
C ALA A 72 -3.06 12.59 -1.22
N SER A 73 -3.53 12.41 -2.46
CA SER A 73 -3.78 13.50 -3.39
C SER A 73 -4.97 14.39 -2.98
N LYS A 74 -5.13 15.54 -3.64
CA LYS A 74 -6.33 16.37 -3.47
C LYS A 74 -7.57 15.63 -4.00
N GLU A 75 -7.42 14.93 -5.13
CA GLU A 75 -8.51 14.19 -5.77
C GLU A 75 -9.07 13.11 -4.86
N GLY A 76 -8.20 12.24 -4.32
CA GLY A 76 -8.64 11.21 -3.37
C GLY A 76 -9.24 11.78 -2.09
N ARG A 77 -8.83 12.98 -1.65
CA ARG A 77 -9.48 13.68 -0.53
C ARG A 77 -10.88 14.19 -0.89
N ILE A 78 -11.08 14.70 -2.11
CA ILE A 78 -12.39 15.14 -2.58
C ILE A 78 -13.31 13.93 -2.70
N GLU A 79 -12.86 12.86 -3.35
CA GLU A 79 -13.63 11.63 -3.52
C GLU A 79 -14.06 11.02 -2.17
N ARG A 80 -13.15 10.95 -1.20
CA ARG A 80 -13.53 10.49 0.15
C ARG A 80 -14.52 11.42 0.86
N ARG A 81 -14.47 12.72 0.57
CA ARG A 81 -15.42 13.68 1.14
C ARG A 81 -16.79 13.55 0.47
N THR A 82 -16.85 13.46 -0.84
CA THR A 82 -18.11 13.27 -1.58
C THR A 82 -18.74 11.93 -1.23
N ALA A 83 -17.96 10.85 -1.13
CA ALA A 83 -18.46 9.54 -0.70
C ALA A 83 -19.04 9.54 0.72
N ARG A 84 -18.58 10.44 1.62
CA ARG A 84 -19.16 10.63 2.96
C ARG A 84 -20.41 11.50 2.97
N LEU A 85 -20.49 12.47 2.07
CA LEU A 85 -21.62 13.39 1.96
C LEU A 85 -22.80 12.75 1.22
N ALA A 86 -22.56 11.81 0.30
CA ALA A 86 -23.64 11.18 -0.47
C ALA A 86 -24.74 10.53 0.41
N PRO A 87 -24.42 9.78 1.48
CA PRO A 87 -25.45 9.30 2.41
C PRO A 87 -26.16 10.42 3.16
N GLU A 88 -25.46 11.50 3.56
CA GLU A 88 -26.07 12.64 4.28
C GLU A 88 -27.07 13.39 3.38
N GLU A 89 -26.75 13.55 2.09
CA GLU A 89 -27.67 14.11 1.10
C GLU A 89 -28.89 13.19 0.87
N ASP A 90 -28.70 11.87 0.77
CA ASP A 90 -29.80 10.91 0.65
C ASP A 90 -30.74 10.95 1.87
N PHE A 91 -30.21 11.05 3.10
CA PHE A 91 -31.01 11.18 4.31
C PHE A 91 -31.76 12.53 4.40
N LEU A 92 -31.15 13.63 3.95
CA LEU A 92 -31.80 14.94 3.86
C LEU A 92 -32.93 14.97 2.83
N GLU A 93 -32.78 14.25 1.72
CA GLU A 93 -33.86 14.05 0.75
C GLU A 93 -35.00 13.20 1.31
N GLU A 94 -34.71 12.20 2.13
CA GLU A 94 -35.70 11.32 2.78
C GLU A 94 -36.49 12.03 3.90
N GLU A 95 -35.86 12.94 4.66
CA GLU A 95 -36.49 13.76 5.73
C GLU A 95 -37.23 15.02 5.22
N GLY A 96 -37.65 15.08 3.95
CA GLY A 96 -38.28 16.25 3.31
C GLY A 96 -39.19 17.10 4.22
N VAL A 97 -38.91 18.42 4.25
CA VAL A 97 -39.62 19.54 4.93
C VAL A 97 -40.56 19.16 6.09
N LEU A 98 -40.05 18.56 7.17
CA LEU A 98 -40.85 18.45 8.41
C LEU A 98 -40.81 19.76 9.21
N TYR A 99 -41.60 20.75 8.78
CA TYR A 99 -42.08 21.83 9.63
C TYR A 99 -43.61 21.84 9.60
N GLU A 100 -44.24 20.93 10.33
CA GLU A 100 -45.58 21.24 10.84
C GLU A 100 -45.42 22.14 12.05
N ALA A 101 -45.54 23.45 11.81
CA ALA A 101 -45.77 24.42 12.86
C ALA A 101 -47.09 24.05 13.55
N GLY A 102 -47.03 23.63 14.81
CA GLY A 102 -48.18 23.57 15.69
C GLY A 102 -48.76 24.97 15.85
N MET A 103 -49.71 25.33 14.99
CA MET A 103 -50.56 26.49 15.21
C MET A 103 -51.46 26.17 16.40
N GLY A 104 -50.98 26.53 17.60
CA GLY A 104 -51.86 26.73 18.73
C GLY A 104 -52.75 27.95 18.46
N VAL A 105 -54.03 27.70 18.31
CA VAL A 105 -55.15 28.63 18.55
C VAL A 105 -56.29 27.87 19.19
#